data_AF-A0A250JN49-F1
#
_entry.id   AF-A0A250JN49-F1
#
_cell.length_a   1.000
_cell.length_b   1.000
_cell.length_c   1.000
_cell.angle_alpha   90.00
_cell.angle_beta   90.00
_cell.angle_gamma   90.00
#
_symmetry.space_group_name_H-M   'P 1'
#
loop_
_entity.id
_entity.type
_entity.pdbx_description
1 polymer ?
#
loop_
_entity_poly.entity_id
_entity_poly.type
_entity_poly.pdbx_seq_one_letter_code
_entity_poly.pdbx_strand_id
1 'polypeptide(L)'
;MASGISAPTHIRDRRPPSRPPSAVCWCTKRYPWMDFGDKGRPPMRACGLDFGTSNTAAALPDGTVLPLQPHTQEARLFRSVLFFPDDEQDIYAGADAIQRYLEDNTGRFIQSVKSFLHSSSFRATQVKGRTYTIEELVAVLLRRVRDAAAGPMGGAPEAVVLGRPAVFTPDPEADALAQQRLLRAAELAGFQRVQFLIEPIAAALAYEAQLTRDELVLVADFGAGTTDLTLMRLGPSRRDNPDRRQDVVGSTGVRIGGDRFDAEIMRHKLLPRFGAGSTYRVRGFSDKRLPIPQHILAKLLTWHEMSFIREKSTQELLDTMLATSDRKAEIQALYDLVMDNLGYRLFRAIEAAKVRLSREDVATVDFEEARICLHEPITRAEFDTFSQPLLDELDACTAGLLAKHAETKDIDAVFLTGGSSQIPAVRQLYVRRFGEERVRTADAFTSVAEGLGRASAHLSA
;
A
#
# COMPACT_ATOMS: atom_id res chain seq x y z
N MET A 1 30.93 -5.12 73.47
CA MET A 1 29.54 -5.45 73.08
C MET A 1 29.46 -5.23 71.58
N ALA A 2 29.79 -6.22 70.75
CA ALA A 2 28.98 -7.38 70.35
C ALA A 2 27.78 -7.00 69.47
N SER A 3 27.82 -7.53 68.23
CA SER A 3 26.81 -7.72 67.16
C SER A 3 27.16 -6.90 65.90
N GLY A 4 27.61 -7.46 64.77
CA GLY A 4 27.54 -8.83 64.23
C GLY A 4 26.37 -8.94 63.26
N ILE A 5 26.63 -9.10 61.95
CA ILE A 5 25.80 -9.67 60.85
C ILE A 5 26.60 -9.37 59.55
N SER A 6 27.49 -10.27 59.08
CA SER A 6 27.26 -11.40 58.16
C SER A 6 26.74 -11.00 56.77
N ALA A 7 27.62 -11.07 55.78
CA ALA A 7 27.30 -11.03 54.35
C ALA A 7 26.74 -12.39 53.87
N PRO A 8 25.79 -12.40 52.93
CA PRO A 8 25.55 -13.57 52.09
C PRO A 8 26.05 -13.33 50.66
N THR A 9 26.88 -14.26 50.21
CA THR A 9 27.01 -14.68 48.80
C THR A 9 25.64 -14.99 48.19
N HIS A 10 25.37 -14.57 46.94
CA HIS A 10 24.85 -15.47 45.90
C HIS A 10 24.67 -14.80 44.52
N ILE A 11 25.13 -15.57 43.51
CA ILE A 11 24.54 -15.78 42.17
C ILE A 11 24.69 -14.66 41.13
N ARG A 12 25.65 -14.91 40.23
CA ARG A 12 25.68 -14.37 38.86
C ARG A 12 24.46 -14.89 38.09
N ASP A 13 23.43 -14.08 37.93
CA ASP A 13 22.34 -14.33 36.96
C ASP A 13 22.69 -13.62 35.64
N ARG A 14 23.48 -14.29 34.78
CA ARG A 14 23.64 -13.90 33.38
C ARG A 14 22.39 -14.36 32.62
N ARG A 15 21.34 -13.55 32.59
CA ARG A 15 20.26 -13.76 31.62
C ARG A 15 20.72 -13.26 30.24
N PRO A 16 20.67 -14.08 29.19
CA PRO A 16 20.90 -13.60 27.83
C PRO A 16 19.77 -12.64 27.41
N PRO A 17 20.04 -11.71 26.47
CA PRO A 17 19.00 -10.82 25.96
C PRO A 17 17.84 -11.65 25.36
N SER A 18 16.63 -11.22 25.69
CA SER A 18 15.36 -11.78 25.22
C SER A 18 15.36 -11.96 23.71
N ARG A 19 15.05 -13.17 23.26
CA ARG A 19 14.79 -13.50 21.85
C ARG A 19 13.77 -12.52 21.25
N PRO A 20 13.92 -12.11 19.97
CA PRO A 20 12.85 -11.40 19.28
C PRO A 20 11.58 -12.26 19.27
N PRO A 21 10.37 -11.66 19.24
CA PRO A 21 9.12 -12.40 19.22
C PRO A 21 9.15 -13.39 18.06
N SER A 22 8.91 -14.66 18.38
CA SER A 22 8.93 -15.78 17.44
C SER A 22 8.02 -15.48 16.25
N ALA A 23 8.58 -15.53 15.04
CA ALA A 23 7.84 -15.54 13.80
C ALA A 23 6.83 -16.69 13.84
N VAL A 24 5.56 -16.37 14.03
CA VAL A 24 4.53 -17.39 14.16
C VAL A 24 4.43 -18.15 12.85
N CYS A 25 4.40 -19.48 12.95
CA CYS A 25 4.22 -20.42 11.85
C CYS A 25 2.70 -20.66 11.73
N TRP A 26 2.06 -20.08 10.71
CA TRP A 26 0.60 -19.99 10.61
C TRP A 26 -0.03 -21.01 9.64
N CYS A 27 0.55 -22.22 9.52
CA CYS A 27 0.14 -23.21 8.52
C CYS A 27 -0.98 -24.18 8.96
N THR A 28 -1.74 -23.92 10.03
CA THR A 28 -2.62 -24.95 10.63
C THR A 28 -4.13 -24.66 10.67
N LYS A 29 -4.63 -23.58 10.07
CA LYS A 29 -6.09 -23.36 10.00
C LYS A 29 -6.61 -23.47 8.56
N ARG A 30 -7.51 -24.44 8.34
CA ARG A 30 -8.34 -24.57 7.14
C ARG A 30 -9.21 -23.32 7.02
N TYR A 31 -9.03 -22.57 5.93
CA TYR A 31 -9.92 -21.49 5.57
C TYR A 31 -10.74 -21.88 4.33
N PRO A 32 -12.01 -21.44 4.25
CA PRO A 32 -12.96 -21.83 3.21
C PRO A 32 -12.81 -20.94 1.97
N TRP A 33 -11.70 -21.05 1.25
CA TRP A 33 -11.56 -20.42 -0.06
C TRP A 33 -11.56 -21.50 -1.13
N MET A 34 -12.43 -21.31 -2.14
CA MET A 34 -12.74 -22.20 -3.25
C MET A 34 -13.65 -23.40 -2.91
N ASP A 35 -14.93 -23.11 -2.62
CA ASP A 35 -15.98 -24.03 -3.05
C ASP A 35 -16.30 -23.69 -4.51
N PHE A 36 -15.72 -24.43 -5.46
CA PHE A 36 -16.08 -24.38 -6.88
C PHE A 36 -17.38 -25.15 -7.15
N GLY A 37 -18.29 -25.21 -6.18
CA GLY A 37 -19.62 -25.81 -6.28
C GLY A 37 -20.48 -25.11 -7.33
N ASP A 38 -20.17 -25.35 -8.60
CA ASP A 38 -20.66 -24.55 -9.72
C ASP A 38 -20.90 -25.38 -10.98
N LYS A 39 -21.14 -26.68 -10.82
CA LYS A 39 -21.69 -27.47 -11.92
C LYS A 39 -23.16 -27.08 -12.11
N GLY A 40 -23.44 -26.21 -13.09
CA GLY A 40 -24.80 -25.99 -13.62
C GLY A 40 -25.38 -24.57 -13.54
N ARG A 41 -24.59 -23.52 -13.27
CA ARG A 41 -25.06 -22.12 -13.35
C ARG A 41 -24.80 -21.52 -14.75
N PRO A 42 -25.63 -20.55 -15.20
CA PRO A 42 -25.44 -19.92 -16.50
C PRO A 42 -24.16 -19.06 -16.54
N PRO A 43 -23.47 -18.99 -17.69
CA PRO A 43 -22.28 -18.17 -17.87
C PRO A 43 -22.62 -16.69 -17.67
N MET A 44 -21.72 -15.97 -17.00
CA MET A 44 -21.85 -14.53 -16.73
C MET A 44 -20.67 -13.78 -17.35
N ARG A 45 -20.89 -12.50 -17.71
CA ARG A 45 -19.76 -11.63 -18.05
C ARG A 45 -18.87 -11.44 -16.81
N ALA A 46 -17.67 -11.97 -16.89
CA ALA A 46 -16.70 -11.93 -15.79
C ALA A 46 -15.46 -11.10 -16.15
N CYS A 47 -14.84 -10.53 -15.13
CA CYS A 47 -13.51 -9.94 -15.22
C CYS A 47 -12.68 -10.31 -13.99
N GLY A 48 -11.36 -10.16 -14.12
CA GLY A 48 -10.46 -10.04 -12.98
C GLY A 48 -10.32 -8.58 -12.58
N LEU A 49 -10.26 -8.29 -11.28
CA LEU A 49 -10.10 -6.93 -10.78
C LEU A 49 -9.12 -6.89 -9.61
N ASP A 50 -7.99 -6.22 -9.82
CA ASP A 50 -7.00 -5.90 -8.79
C ASP A 50 -7.35 -4.54 -8.18
N PHE A 51 -8.00 -4.54 -7.01
CA PHE A 51 -8.29 -3.32 -6.27
C PHE A 51 -7.10 -2.99 -5.38
N GLY A 52 -6.13 -2.22 -5.88
CA GLY A 52 -4.95 -1.80 -5.14
C GLY A 52 -5.15 -0.52 -4.32
N THR A 53 -4.24 -0.27 -3.38
CA THR A 53 -4.27 0.91 -2.49
C THR A 53 -4.17 2.23 -3.25
N SER A 54 -3.32 2.27 -4.29
CA SER A 54 -3.10 3.48 -5.12
C SER A 54 -3.76 3.40 -6.50
N ASN A 55 -3.71 2.22 -7.11
CA ASN A 55 -4.16 1.95 -8.47
C ASN A 55 -5.06 0.71 -8.48
N THR A 56 -6.03 0.70 -9.36
CA THR A 56 -6.92 -0.41 -9.65
C THR A 56 -6.78 -0.78 -11.12
N ALA A 57 -6.74 -2.06 -11.44
CA ALA A 57 -6.69 -2.57 -12.80
C ALA A 57 -7.69 -3.72 -12.97
N ALA A 58 -8.19 -3.90 -14.19
CA ALA A 58 -9.10 -4.99 -14.53
C ALA A 58 -8.66 -5.67 -15.82
N ALA A 59 -8.96 -6.96 -15.96
CA ALA A 59 -8.64 -7.73 -17.15
C ALA A 59 -9.77 -8.68 -17.55
N LEU A 60 -9.80 -9.00 -18.84
CA LEU A 60 -10.68 -9.98 -19.45
C LEU A 60 -10.28 -11.43 -19.10
N PRO A 61 -11.19 -12.41 -19.31
CA PRO A 61 -10.90 -13.84 -19.17
C PRO A 61 -9.65 -14.37 -19.90
N ASP A 62 -9.23 -13.73 -20.99
CA ASP A 62 -8.04 -14.11 -21.75
C ASP A 62 -6.73 -13.49 -21.19
N GLY A 63 -6.83 -12.65 -20.15
CA GLY A 63 -5.74 -11.90 -19.54
C GLY A 63 -5.56 -10.48 -20.09
N THR A 64 -6.33 -10.06 -21.10
CA THR A 64 -6.22 -8.72 -21.68
C THR A 64 -6.61 -7.65 -20.67
N VAL A 65 -5.66 -6.78 -20.31
CA VAL A 65 -5.88 -5.69 -19.35
C VAL A 65 -6.68 -4.56 -20.00
N LEU A 66 -7.74 -4.13 -19.33
CA LEU A 66 -8.71 -3.16 -19.85
C LEU A 66 -8.21 -1.71 -19.75
N PRO A 67 -8.47 -0.86 -20.76
CA PRO A 67 -8.19 0.57 -20.69
C PRO A 67 -9.27 1.30 -19.88
N LEU A 68 -9.17 1.26 -18.54
CA LEU A 68 -10.16 1.85 -17.62
C LEU A 68 -10.22 3.39 -17.67
N GLN A 69 -9.13 4.07 -18.07
CA GLN A 69 -9.06 5.53 -18.14
C GLN A 69 -8.41 6.00 -19.45
N PRO A 70 -9.06 5.81 -20.62
CA PRO A 70 -8.44 5.98 -21.95
C PRO A 70 -7.98 7.42 -22.26
N HIS A 71 -8.46 8.41 -21.51
CA HIS A 71 -8.06 9.81 -21.62
C HIS A 71 -6.75 10.14 -20.87
N THR A 72 -6.13 9.18 -20.18
CA THR A 72 -4.91 9.37 -19.38
C THR A 72 -3.69 8.73 -20.04
N GLN A 73 -2.48 9.14 -19.63
CA GLN A 73 -1.23 8.50 -20.08
C GLN A 73 -1.14 7.03 -19.63
N GLU A 74 -1.72 6.69 -18.48
CA GLU A 74 -1.76 5.34 -17.92
C GLU A 74 -3.15 4.72 -18.14
N ALA A 75 -3.57 4.61 -19.40
CA ALA A 75 -4.95 4.24 -19.75
C ALA A 75 -5.49 2.95 -19.10
N ARG A 76 -4.59 2.01 -18.73
CA ARG A 76 -4.93 0.72 -18.10
C ARG A 76 -5.12 0.80 -16.58
N LEU A 77 -4.79 1.92 -15.95
CA LEU A 77 -4.84 2.08 -14.50
C LEU A 77 -5.94 3.07 -14.11
N PHE A 78 -6.68 2.70 -13.07
CA PHE A 78 -7.69 3.55 -12.45
C PHE A 78 -7.20 3.99 -11.07
N ARG A 79 -7.05 5.29 -10.82
CA ARG A 79 -6.55 5.77 -9.51
C ARG A 79 -7.55 5.47 -8.40
N SER A 80 -7.10 4.84 -7.31
CA SER A 80 -7.94 4.46 -6.15
C SER A 80 -8.21 5.64 -5.21
N VAL A 81 -8.76 6.72 -5.76
CA VAL A 81 -9.05 7.98 -5.04
C VAL A 81 -10.48 8.44 -5.30
N LEU A 82 -11.05 9.15 -4.34
CA LEU A 82 -12.36 9.79 -4.39
C LEU A 82 -12.23 11.26 -4.05
N PHE A 83 -13.01 12.09 -4.73
CA PHE A 83 -13.14 13.50 -4.38
C PHE A 83 -14.62 13.89 -4.24
N PHE A 84 -14.91 14.57 -3.14
CA PHE A 84 -16.22 15.12 -2.80
C PHE A 84 -16.08 16.65 -2.74
N PRO A 85 -16.29 17.38 -3.85
CA PRO A 85 -16.18 18.85 -3.89
C PRO A 85 -17.24 19.48 -2.98
N ASP A 86 -16.98 20.56 -2.25
CA ASP A 86 -17.97 21.10 -1.30
C ASP A 86 -19.22 21.68 -1.98
N ASP A 87 -19.08 22.19 -3.20
CA ASP A 87 -20.07 22.93 -3.97
C ASP A 87 -20.94 22.06 -4.91
N GLU A 88 -20.56 20.81 -5.13
CA GLU A 88 -21.25 19.89 -6.04
C GLU A 88 -21.97 18.75 -5.32
N GLN A 89 -22.86 18.03 -5.99
CA GLN A 89 -23.42 16.78 -5.43
C GLN A 89 -22.66 15.53 -5.88
N ASP A 90 -21.95 15.60 -6.99
CA ASP A 90 -21.27 14.46 -7.58
C ASP A 90 -20.06 14.00 -6.76
N ILE A 91 -19.77 12.70 -6.87
CA ILE A 91 -18.58 12.07 -6.30
C ILE A 91 -17.69 11.66 -7.46
N TYR A 92 -16.51 12.26 -7.52
CA TYR A 92 -15.50 11.95 -8.54
C TYR A 92 -14.62 10.80 -8.06
N ALA A 93 -14.08 10.04 -9.03
CA ALA A 93 -13.15 8.94 -8.78
C ALA A 93 -12.05 8.91 -9.83
N GLY A 94 -10.94 8.22 -9.58
CA GLY A 94 -9.90 8.05 -10.58
C GLY A 94 -9.17 9.35 -10.93
N ALA A 95 -8.66 9.44 -12.16
CA ALA A 95 -8.07 10.68 -12.68
C ALA A 95 -9.01 11.89 -12.62
N ASP A 96 -10.32 11.72 -12.81
CA ASP A 96 -11.30 12.82 -12.74
C ASP A 96 -11.34 13.44 -11.33
N ALA A 97 -11.26 12.60 -10.28
CA ALA A 97 -11.16 13.10 -8.91
C ALA A 97 -9.88 13.90 -8.67
N ILE A 98 -8.76 13.48 -9.25
CA ILE A 98 -7.49 14.19 -9.14
C ILE A 98 -7.59 15.53 -9.86
N GLN A 99 -8.08 15.54 -11.10
CA GLN A 99 -8.22 16.74 -11.89
C GLN A 99 -9.11 17.77 -11.16
N ARG A 100 -10.32 17.36 -10.76
CA ARG A 100 -11.26 18.26 -10.09
C ARG A 100 -10.71 18.77 -8.75
N TYR A 101 -10.01 17.92 -8.00
CA TYR A 101 -9.34 18.32 -6.76
C TYR A 101 -8.20 19.33 -6.99
N LEU A 102 -7.45 19.20 -8.09
CA LEU A 102 -6.40 20.15 -8.45
C LEU A 102 -6.95 21.49 -8.94
N GLU A 103 -8.17 21.52 -9.48
CA GLU A 103 -8.85 22.75 -9.90
C GLU A 103 -9.44 23.52 -8.71
N ASP A 104 -10.16 22.85 -7.81
CA ASP A 104 -10.95 23.54 -6.76
C ASP A 104 -10.34 23.42 -5.36
N ASN A 105 -9.68 22.30 -5.01
CA ASN A 105 -9.15 21.96 -3.68
C ASN A 105 -10.13 22.14 -2.49
N THR A 106 -11.37 22.57 -2.72
CA THR A 106 -12.42 22.72 -1.72
C THR A 106 -13.26 21.44 -1.67
N GLY A 107 -13.09 20.66 -0.60
CA GLY A 107 -13.82 19.41 -0.43
C GLY A 107 -13.06 18.33 0.32
N ARG A 108 -13.63 17.12 0.32
CA ARG A 108 -13.01 15.94 0.92
C ARG A 108 -12.35 15.10 -0.16
N PHE A 109 -11.02 15.03 -0.12
CA PHE A 109 -10.22 14.09 -0.90
C PHE A 109 -9.92 12.85 -0.07
N ILE A 110 -10.26 11.67 -0.60
CA ILE A 110 -10.12 10.38 0.08
C ILE A 110 -9.29 9.44 -0.80
N GLN A 111 -8.35 8.73 -0.19
CA GLN A 111 -7.44 7.80 -0.86
C GLN A 111 -7.02 6.69 0.09
N SER A 112 -6.30 5.69 -0.45
CA SER A 112 -5.79 4.56 0.33
C SER A 112 -6.89 3.86 1.14
N VAL A 113 -8.12 3.86 0.64
CA VAL A 113 -9.29 3.30 1.33
C VAL A 113 -9.07 1.81 1.62
N LYS A 114 -8.36 1.10 0.74
CA LYS A 114 -7.95 -0.31 0.92
C LYS A 114 -7.23 -0.53 2.25
N SER A 115 -6.34 0.38 2.66
CA SER A 115 -5.56 0.27 3.90
C SER A 115 -6.43 0.31 5.16
N PHE A 116 -7.66 0.81 5.09
CA PHE A 116 -8.57 0.84 6.22
C PHE A 116 -9.49 -0.38 6.31
N LEU A 117 -9.47 -1.30 5.33
CA LEU A 117 -10.36 -2.47 5.32
C LEU A 117 -10.21 -3.32 6.58
N HIS A 118 -8.98 -3.50 7.06
CA HIS A 118 -8.68 -4.27 8.27
C HIS A 118 -8.91 -3.48 9.57
N SER A 119 -9.16 -2.16 9.50
CA SER A 119 -9.25 -1.31 10.69
C SER A 119 -10.64 -1.40 11.31
N SER A 120 -10.74 -1.97 12.51
CA SER A 120 -12.00 -2.02 13.28
C SER A 120 -12.41 -0.65 13.83
N SER A 121 -11.45 0.26 14.02
CA SER A 121 -11.67 1.62 14.54
C SER A 121 -12.20 2.59 13.48
N PHE A 122 -11.88 2.37 12.20
CA PHE A 122 -12.45 3.15 11.11
C PHE A 122 -13.63 2.40 10.47
N ARG A 123 -14.85 2.87 10.76
CA ARG A 123 -16.09 2.29 10.20
C ARG A 123 -16.72 3.19 9.14
N ALA A 124 -16.70 4.50 9.38
CA ALA A 124 -17.35 5.46 8.53
C ALA A 124 -16.70 6.83 8.65
N THR A 125 -16.98 7.68 7.67
CA THR A 125 -16.63 9.10 7.67
C THR A 125 -17.85 9.93 7.29
N GLN A 126 -17.97 11.13 7.86
CA GLN A 126 -19.06 12.04 7.51
C GLN A 126 -18.58 12.97 6.40
N VAL A 127 -19.33 13.00 5.30
CA VAL A 127 -19.09 13.90 4.17
C VAL A 127 -20.42 14.59 3.84
N LYS A 128 -20.43 15.92 3.88
CA LYS A 128 -21.62 16.74 3.62
C LYS A 128 -22.87 16.30 4.42
N GLY A 129 -22.68 16.00 5.70
CA GLY A 129 -23.77 15.57 6.58
C GLY A 129 -24.23 14.12 6.41
N ARG A 130 -23.78 13.40 5.35
CA ARG A 130 -24.03 11.96 5.17
C ARG A 130 -22.88 11.14 5.73
N THR A 131 -23.21 10.08 6.45
CA THR A 131 -22.26 9.06 6.88
C THR A 131 -22.01 8.07 5.74
N TYR A 132 -20.76 7.91 5.35
CA TYR A 132 -20.30 6.90 4.40
C TYR A 132 -19.51 5.83 5.13
N THR A 133 -19.93 4.57 5.03
CA THR A 133 -19.13 3.46 5.52
C THR A 133 -17.95 3.17 4.59
N ILE A 134 -16.95 2.44 5.08
CA ILE A 134 -15.81 2.05 4.24
C ILE A 134 -16.26 1.20 3.03
N GLU A 135 -17.24 0.31 3.23
CA GLU A 135 -17.81 -0.52 2.17
C GLU A 135 -18.51 0.34 1.12
N GLU A 136 -19.22 1.40 1.52
CA GLU A 136 -19.84 2.35 0.58
C GLU A 136 -18.79 3.13 -0.22
N LEU A 137 -17.71 3.60 0.42
CA LEU A 137 -16.63 4.30 -0.27
C LEU A 137 -15.94 3.39 -1.31
N VAL A 138 -15.60 2.16 -0.92
CA VAL A 138 -15.02 1.18 -1.85
C VAL A 138 -16.02 0.81 -2.95
N ALA A 139 -17.32 0.69 -2.63
CA ALA A 139 -18.35 0.41 -3.63
C ALA A 139 -18.46 1.51 -4.69
N VAL A 140 -18.27 2.79 -4.33
CA VAL A 140 -18.23 3.89 -5.31
C VAL A 140 -17.07 3.67 -6.29
N LEU A 141 -15.86 3.36 -5.80
CA LEU A 141 -14.69 3.09 -6.64
C LEU A 141 -14.93 1.88 -7.56
N LEU A 142 -15.37 0.75 -7.00
CA LEU A 142 -15.59 -0.48 -7.75
C LEU A 142 -16.71 -0.32 -8.80
N ARG A 143 -17.74 0.48 -8.51
CA ARG A 143 -18.81 0.77 -9.48
C ARG A 143 -18.27 1.57 -10.66
N ARG A 144 -17.44 2.60 -10.41
CA ARG A 144 -16.80 3.38 -11.48
C ARG A 144 -15.89 2.53 -12.36
N VAL A 145 -15.15 1.60 -11.76
CA VAL A 145 -14.32 0.63 -12.50
C VAL A 145 -15.18 -0.33 -13.31
N ARG A 146 -16.28 -0.84 -12.74
CA ARG A 146 -17.25 -1.70 -13.44
C ARG A 146 -17.89 -0.99 -14.63
N ASP A 147 -18.27 0.28 -14.47
CA ASP A 147 -18.87 1.09 -15.54
C ASP A 147 -17.83 1.39 -16.64
N ALA A 148 -16.59 1.69 -16.27
CA ALA A 148 -15.49 1.88 -17.22
C ALA A 148 -15.15 0.60 -18.01
N ALA A 149 -15.25 -0.57 -17.37
CA ALA A 149 -15.06 -1.87 -18.02
C ALA A 149 -16.20 -2.22 -19.00
N ALA A 150 -17.40 -1.65 -18.82
CA ALA A 150 -18.58 -2.02 -19.59
C ALA A 150 -18.43 -1.79 -21.10
N GLY A 151 -17.83 -0.66 -21.51
CA GLY A 151 -17.61 -0.34 -22.93
C GLY A 151 -16.74 -1.40 -23.64
N PRO A 152 -15.48 -1.61 -23.20
CA PRO A 152 -14.60 -2.64 -23.75
C PRO A 152 -15.17 -4.07 -23.71
N MET A 153 -16.01 -4.38 -22.73
CA MET A 153 -16.63 -5.71 -22.55
C MET A 153 -17.97 -5.90 -23.28
N GLY A 154 -18.50 -4.87 -23.94
CA GLY A 154 -19.83 -4.90 -24.56
C GLY A 154 -21.00 -4.97 -23.55
N GLY A 155 -20.74 -4.62 -22.29
CA GLY A 155 -21.69 -4.57 -21.17
C GLY A 155 -21.00 -4.71 -19.82
N ALA A 156 -21.64 -4.21 -18.75
CA ALA A 156 -21.04 -4.23 -17.42
C ALA A 156 -20.84 -5.67 -16.90
N PRO A 157 -19.68 -6.01 -16.32
CA PRO A 157 -19.46 -7.33 -15.73
C PRO A 157 -20.44 -7.59 -14.58
N GLU A 158 -20.90 -8.84 -14.51
CA GLU A 158 -21.83 -9.36 -13.49
C GLU A 158 -21.09 -10.21 -12.45
N ALA A 159 -19.98 -10.84 -12.88
CA ALA A 159 -19.10 -11.63 -12.03
C ALA A 159 -17.70 -11.02 -11.97
N VAL A 160 -16.99 -11.20 -10.85
CA VAL A 160 -15.62 -10.72 -10.68
C VAL A 160 -14.77 -11.69 -9.86
N VAL A 161 -13.53 -11.89 -10.30
CA VAL A 161 -12.46 -12.44 -9.46
C VAL A 161 -11.65 -11.27 -8.90
N LEU A 162 -11.82 -11.00 -7.61
CA LEU A 162 -11.13 -9.94 -6.90
C LEU A 162 -9.81 -10.40 -6.30
N GLY A 163 -8.77 -9.60 -6.52
CA GLY A 163 -7.52 -9.73 -5.80
C GLY A 163 -7.72 -9.45 -4.30
N ARG A 164 -7.08 -10.26 -3.45
CA ARG A 164 -6.78 -9.90 -2.06
C ARG A 164 -5.31 -10.16 -1.73
N PRO A 165 -4.69 -9.41 -0.81
CA PRO A 165 -3.39 -9.78 -0.27
C PRO A 165 -3.43 -11.20 0.33
N ALA A 166 -2.29 -11.88 0.39
CA ALA A 166 -2.25 -13.18 1.08
C ALA A 166 -2.73 -13.06 2.53
N VAL A 167 -2.33 -11.97 3.20
CA VAL A 167 -2.79 -11.58 4.54
C VAL A 167 -2.94 -10.05 4.57
N PHE A 168 -4.14 -9.52 4.77
CA PHE A 168 -4.40 -8.09 5.00
C PHE A 168 -3.78 -7.60 6.31
N THR A 169 -3.83 -8.43 7.36
CA THR A 169 -3.25 -8.15 8.68
C THR A 169 -2.96 -9.45 9.43
N PRO A 170 -1.91 -9.52 10.27
CA PRO A 170 -1.61 -10.73 11.04
C PRO A 170 -2.71 -11.15 12.03
N ASP A 171 -3.60 -10.22 12.39
CA ASP A 171 -4.76 -10.50 13.25
C ASP A 171 -5.86 -11.21 12.44
N PRO A 172 -6.21 -12.48 12.74
CA PRO A 172 -7.13 -13.25 11.90
C PRO A 172 -8.55 -12.67 11.84
N GLU A 173 -9.02 -12.01 12.90
CA GLU A 173 -10.36 -11.41 12.92
C GLU A 173 -10.42 -10.16 12.03
N ALA A 174 -9.40 -9.30 12.13
CA ALA A 174 -9.27 -8.12 11.29
C ALA A 174 -8.99 -8.47 9.82
N ASP A 175 -8.30 -9.58 9.53
CA ASP A 175 -8.14 -10.09 8.16
C ASP A 175 -9.46 -10.55 7.56
N ALA A 176 -10.23 -11.35 8.31
CA ALA A 176 -11.56 -11.80 7.91
C ALA A 176 -12.51 -10.62 7.69
N LEU A 177 -12.45 -9.61 8.57
CA LEU A 177 -13.20 -8.37 8.44
C LEU A 177 -12.84 -7.64 7.14
N ALA A 178 -11.55 -7.52 6.82
CA ALA A 178 -11.11 -6.84 5.59
C ALA A 178 -11.69 -7.49 4.33
N GLN A 179 -11.66 -8.83 4.25
CA GLN A 179 -12.24 -9.57 3.13
C GLN A 179 -13.77 -9.43 3.08
N GLN A 180 -14.46 -9.52 4.22
CA GLN A 180 -15.92 -9.36 4.29
C GLN A 180 -16.36 -7.97 3.81
N ARG A 181 -15.62 -6.93 4.20
CA ARG A 181 -15.87 -5.55 3.76
C ARG A 181 -15.68 -5.38 2.27
N LEU A 182 -14.62 -5.97 1.70
CA LEU A 182 -14.36 -5.93 0.27
C LEU A 182 -15.44 -6.68 -0.52
N LEU A 183 -15.88 -7.85 -0.03
CA LEU A 183 -17.01 -8.59 -0.60
C LEU A 183 -18.28 -7.72 -0.62
N ARG A 184 -18.61 -7.10 0.51
CA ARG A 184 -19.79 -6.25 0.63
C ARG A 184 -19.72 -5.05 -0.30
N ALA A 185 -18.55 -4.44 -0.44
CA ALA A 185 -18.34 -3.33 -1.37
C ALA A 185 -18.57 -3.74 -2.83
N ALA A 186 -18.09 -4.93 -3.21
CA ALA A 186 -18.29 -5.46 -4.56
C ALA A 186 -19.77 -5.77 -4.86
N GLU A 187 -20.49 -6.36 -3.91
CA GLU A 187 -21.94 -6.54 -4.01
C GLU A 187 -22.67 -5.20 -4.18
N LEU A 188 -22.33 -4.22 -3.34
CA LEU A 188 -22.89 -2.87 -3.43
C LEU A 188 -22.58 -2.22 -4.79
N ALA A 189 -21.41 -2.47 -5.37
CA ALA A 189 -21.02 -1.99 -6.70
C ALA A 189 -21.82 -2.63 -7.85
N GLY A 190 -22.54 -3.72 -7.59
CA GLY A 190 -23.43 -4.40 -8.54
C GLY A 190 -22.86 -5.69 -9.13
N PHE A 191 -21.79 -6.26 -8.53
CA PHE A 191 -21.36 -7.61 -8.86
C PHE A 191 -22.29 -8.62 -8.19
N GLN A 192 -22.88 -9.51 -8.99
CA GLN A 192 -23.76 -10.57 -8.51
C GLN A 192 -22.97 -11.78 -8.00
N ARG A 193 -21.75 -11.96 -8.53
CA ARG A 193 -20.88 -13.06 -8.18
C ARG A 193 -19.46 -12.56 -7.92
N VAL A 194 -18.95 -12.83 -6.73
CA VAL A 194 -17.62 -12.41 -6.31
C VAL A 194 -16.84 -13.63 -5.87
N GLN A 195 -15.66 -13.81 -6.44
CA GLN A 195 -14.67 -14.78 -5.98
C GLN A 195 -13.39 -14.05 -5.62
N PHE A 196 -12.64 -14.58 -4.65
CA PHE A 196 -11.35 -14.03 -4.26
C PHE A 196 -10.22 -14.91 -4.76
N LEU A 197 -9.18 -14.28 -5.27
CA LEU A 197 -7.89 -14.90 -5.53
C LEU A 197 -6.81 -14.09 -4.81
N ILE A 198 -5.84 -14.80 -4.24
CA ILE A 198 -4.69 -14.15 -3.59
C ILE A 198 -3.85 -13.47 -4.67
N GLU A 199 -3.54 -12.19 -4.47
CA GLU A 199 -2.80 -11.32 -5.40
C GLU A 199 -1.47 -11.94 -5.85
N PRO A 200 -0.61 -12.45 -4.94
CA PRO A 200 0.58 -13.21 -5.33
C PRO A 200 0.30 -14.42 -6.24
N ILE A 201 -0.80 -15.13 -6.03
CA ILE A 201 -1.20 -16.26 -6.89
C ILE A 201 -1.59 -15.72 -8.27
N ALA A 202 -2.35 -14.63 -8.32
CA ALA A 202 -2.73 -14.01 -9.59
C ALA A 202 -1.49 -13.55 -10.39
N ALA A 203 -0.57 -12.81 -9.75
CA ALA A 203 0.69 -12.41 -10.37
C ALA A 203 1.49 -13.63 -10.88
N ALA A 204 1.51 -14.70 -10.09
CA ALA A 204 2.13 -15.96 -10.46
C ALA A 204 1.46 -16.66 -11.64
N LEU A 205 0.14 -16.59 -11.81
CA LEU A 205 -0.57 -17.22 -12.95
C LEU A 205 -0.18 -16.59 -14.29
N ALA A 206 0.02 -15.27 -14.32
CA ALA A 206 0.50 -14.58 -15.52
C ALA A 206 1.92 -15.05 -15.91
N TYR A 207 2.77 -15.26 -14.90
CA TYR A 207 4.11 -15.81 -15.09
C TYR A 207 4.09 -17.30 -15.48
N GLU A 208 3.25 -18.10 -14.83
CA GLU A 208 3.11 -19.54 -15.06
C GLU A 208 2.70 -19.84 -16.50
N ALA A 209 1.91 -18.97 -17.14
CA ALA A 209 1.52 -19.12 -18.53
C ALA A 209 2.72 -19.21 -19.49
N GLN A 210 3.89 -18.68 -19.10
CA GLN A 210 5.12 -18.68 -19.89
C GLN A 210 6.05 -19.87 -19.56
N LEU A 211 5.75 -20.64 -18.50
CA LEU A 211 6.60 -21.73 -18.04
C LEU A 211 6.43 -23.00 -18.88
N THR A 212 7.55 -23.64 -19.20
CA THR A 212 7.60 -24.95 -19.88
C THR A 212 7.90 -26.11 -18.94
N ARG A 213 8.22 -25.82 -17.67
CA ARG A 213 8.50 -26.80 -16.61
C ARG A 213 8.01 -26.27 -15.26
N ASP A 214 7.90 -27.17 -14.29
CA ASP A 214 7.62 -26.80 -12.91
C ASP A 214 8.82 -26.08 -12.28
N GLU A 215 8.55 -24.99 -11.57
CA GLU A 215 9.52 -24.12 -10.88
C GLU A 215 9.03 -23.78 -9.46
N LEU A 216 9.96 -23.64 -8.51
CA LEU A 216 9.71 -23.03 -7.21
C LEU A 216 10.05 -21.54 -7.28
N VAL A 217 9.05 -20.69 -7.08
CA VAL A 217 9.12 -19.25 -7.35
C VAL A 217 8.80 -18.46 -6.09
N LEU A 218 9.65 -17.49 -5.77
CA LEU A 218 9.35 -16.47 -4.78
C LEU A 218 8.71 -15.27 -5.47
N VAL A 219 7.42 -15.03 -5.24
CA VAL A 219 6.73 -13.82 -5.68
C VAL A 219 6.88 -12.75 -4.61
N ALA A 220 7.42 -11.60 -4.97
CA ALA A 220 7.52 -10.43 -4.11
C ALA A 220 6.74 -9.27 -4.74
N ASP A 221 5.62 -8.93 -4.13
CA ASP A 221 4.71 -7.87 -4.56
C ASP A 221 4.92 -6.62 -3.71
N PHE A 222 5.45 -5.55 -4.32
CA PHE A 222 5.75 -4.29 -3.66
C PHE A 222 4.65 -3.26 -3.96
N GLY A 223 3.60 -3.30 -3.16
CA GLY A 223 2.50 -2.37 -3.21
C GLY A 223 2.86 -0.96 -2.72
N ALA A 224 1.82 -0.13 -2.61
CA ALA A 224 1.96 1.24 -2.14
C ALA A 224 2.17 1.35 -0.63
N GLY A 225 1.67 0.40 0.17
CA GLY A 225 1.79 0.42 1.64
C GLY A 225 2.30 -0.88 2.28
N THR A 226 2.35 -1.98 1.53
CA THR A 226 2.82 -3.29 2.00
C THR A 226 3.70 -3.93 0.93
N THR A 227 4.56 -4.84 1.39
CA THR A 227 5.26 -5.80 0.55
C THR A 227 4.84 -7.20 0.98
N ASP A 228 4.35 -7.98 0.04
CA ASP A 228 3.87 -9.34 0.27
C ASP A 228 4.80 -10.36 -0.43
N LEU A 229 5.26 -11.35 0.31
CA LEU A 229 6.19 -12.39 -0.14
C LEU A 229 5.50 -13.74 -0.11
N THR A 230 5.43 -14.42 -1.24
CA THR A 230 4.81 -15.75 -1.34
C THR A 230 5.71 -16.71 -2.09
N LEU A 231 6.05 -17.82 -1.44
CA LEU A 231 6.79 -18.92 -2.05
C LEU A 231 5.81 -19.93 -2.63
N MET A 232 5.92 -20.20 -3.93
CA MET A 232 4.94 -20.99 -4.67
C MET A 232 5.56 -21.96 -5.66
N ARG A 233 4.87 -23.08 -5.90
CA ARG A 233 5.20 -24.03 -6.98
C ARG A 233 4.33 -23.73 -8.20
N LEU A 234 4.96 -23.40 -9.32
CA LEU A 234 4.27 -23.01 -10.56
C LEU A 234 4.72 -23.90 -11.70
N GLY A 235 3.84 -24.18 -12.65
CA GLY A 235 4.23 -24.87 -13.88
C GLY A 235 3.11 -25.64 -14.57
N PRO A 236 3.41 -26.27 -15.72
CA PRO A 236 2.44 -26.98 -16.53
C PRO A 236 1.69 -28.09 -15.78
N SER A 237 2.31 -28.74 -14.78
CA SER A 237 1.63 -29.82 -14.04
C SER A 237 0.53 -29.32 -13.09
N ARG A 238 0.48 -28.00 -12.84
CA ARG A 238 -0.36 -27.35 -11.83
C ARG A 238 -1.39 -26.40 -12.41
N ARG A 239 -1.15 -25.87 -13.62
CA ARG A 239 -1.96 -24.81 -14.25
C ARG A 239 -3.44 -25.14 -14.38
N ASP A 240 -3.79 -26.41 -14.61
CA ASP A 240 -5.16 -26.87 -14.81
C ASP A 240 -5.85 -27.30 -13.51
N ASN A 241 -5.13 -27.26 -12.37
CA ASN A 241 -5.70 -27.60 -11.08
C ASN A 241 -6.54 -26.41 -10.56
N PRO A 242 -7.86 -26.59 -10.35
CA PRO A 242 -8.70 -25.52 -9.82
C PRO A 242 -8.30 -25.13 -8.39
N ASP A 243 -7.80 -26.07 -7.57
CA ASP A 243 -7.38 -25.80 -6.19
C ASP A 243 -5.87 -25.61 -6.09
N ARG A 244 -5.44 -24.35 -6.18
CA ARG A 244 -4.03 -23.94 -6.14
C ARG A 244 -3.46 -23.78 -4.72
N ARG A 245 -4.21 -24.12 -3.66
CA ARG A 245 -3.76 -23.90 -2.26
C ARG A 245 -2.48 -24.66 -1.93
N GLN A 246 -2.40 -25.90 -2.40
CA GLN A 246 -1.24 -26.77 -2.18
C GLN A 246 0.03 -26.29 -2.87
N ASP A 247 -0.10 -25.36 -3.82
CA ASP A 247 1.04 -24.78 -4.52
C ASP A 247 1.68 -23.64 -3.73
N VAL A 248 0.97 -23.05 -2.75
CA VAL A 248 1.54 -22.06 -1.84
C VAL A 248 2.32 -22.78 -0.74
N VAL A 249 3.65 -22.67 -0.80
CA VAL A 249 4.56 -23.25 0.19
C VAL A 249 4.54 -22.42 1.48
N GLY A 250 4.50 -21.09 1.35
CA GLY A 250 4.43 -20.17 2.48
C GLY A 250 4.26 -18.72 2.05
N SER A 251 3.76 -17.88 2.95
CA SER A 251 3.56 -16.45 2.71
C SER A 251 3.87 -15.62 3.96
N THR A 252 4.37 -14.41 3.76
CA THR A 252 4.60 -13.39 4.78
C THR A 252 4.47 -12.00 4.16
N GLY A 253 4.40 -10.96 4.98
CA GLY A 253 4.40 -9.59 4.49
C GLY A 253 4.99 -8.62 5.49
N VAL A 254 5.27 -7.41 5.03
CA VAL A 254 5.78 -6.30 5.85
C VAL A 254 5.09 -5.00 5.46
N ARG A 255 4.90 -4.09 6.43
CA ARG A 255 4.30 -2.77 6.22
C ARG A 255 5.30 -1.75 5.65
N ILE A 256 5.89 -2.14 4.52
CA ILE A 256 6.77 -1.32 3.69
C ILE A 256 6.21 -1.35 2.29
N GLY A 257 5.74 -0.20 1.81
CA GLY A 257 5.43 0.02 0.41
C GLY A 257 6.07 1.31 -0.08
N GLY A 258 5.63 1.75 -1.25
CA GLY A 258 6.10 3.00 -1.87
C GLY A 258 5.97 4.22 -0.94
N ASP A 259 4.95 4.25 -0.09
CA ASP A 259 4.67 5.31 0.88
C ASP A 259 5.78 5.50 1.93
N ARG A 260 6.37 4.40 2.41
CA ARG A 260 7.48 4.42 3.36
C ARG A 260 8.75 4.97 2.71
N PHE A 261 8.98 4.65 1.43
CA PHE A 261 10.09 5.24 0.68
C PHE A 261 9.89 6.73 0.43
N ASP A 262 8.67 7.17 0.10
CA ASP A 262 8.33 8.60 -0.01
C ASP A 262 8.53 9.32 1.34
N ALA A 263 8.13 8.67 2.43
CA ALA A 263 8.31 9.19 3.78
C ALA A 263 9.79 9.39 4.15
N GLU A 264 10.72 8.59 3.62
CA GLU A 264 12.15 8.81 3.86
C GLU A 264 12.67 10.06 3.13
N ILE A 265 12.18 10.35 1.92
CA ILE A 265 12.46 11.64 1.26
C ILE A 265 11.90 12.79 2.09
N MET A 266 10.64 12.70 2.52
CA MET A 266 10.01 13.70 3.38
C MET A 266 10.81 13.92 4.67
N ARG A 267 11.18 12.82 5.35
CA ARG A 267 11.90 12.83 6.62
C ARG A 267 13.24 13.53 6.52
N HIS A 268 14.03 13.16 5.51
CA HIS A 268 15.42 13.57 5.43
C HIS A 268 15.62 14.89 4.68
N LYS A 269 14.81 15.18 3.66
CA LYS A 269 14.99 16.36 2.81
C LYS A 269 14.04 17.51 3.15
N LEU A 270 12.82 17.21 3.60
CA LEU A 270 11.75 18.22 3.62
C LEU A 270 11.26 18.61 5.01
N LEU A 271 11.27 17.72 6.01
CA LEU A 271 10.85 18.04 7.36
C LEU A 271 11.50 19.33 7.95
N PRO A 272 12.79 19.62 7.72
CA PRO A 272 13.39 20.89 8.16
C PRO A 272 12.69 22.12 7.58
N ARG A 273 12.19 22.03 6.33
CA ARG A 273 11.42 23.10 5.66
C ARG A 273 10.03 23.31 6.27
N PHE A 274 9.57 22.34 7.06
CA PHE A 274 8.29 22.37 7.78
C PHE A 274 8.49 22.43 9.31
N GLY A 275 9.63 22.98 9.75
CA GLY A 275 9.88 23.33 11.14
C GLY A 275 10.47 22.20 12.00
N ALA A 276 10.84 21.06 11.43
CA ALA A 276 11.60 20.07 12.20
C ALA A 276 12.94 20.66 12.67
N GLY A 277 13.24 20.49 13.95
CA GLY A 277 14.40 21.11 14.60
C GLY A 277 14.17 22.55 15.09
N SER A 278 13.00 23.15 14.83
CA SER A 278 12.63 24.46 15.37
C SER A 278 11.99 24.37 16.77
N THR A 279 11.89 25.51 17.45
CA THR A 279 11.28 25.64 18.77
C THR A 279 10.26 26.78 18.83
N TYR A 280 9.24 26.64 19.68
CA TYR A 280 8.22 27.66 19.91
C TYR A 280 8.02 27.92 21.40
N ARG A 281 7.34 29.03 21.76
CA ARG A 281 7.03 29.38 23.16
C ARG A 281 5.55 29.16 23.44
N VAL A 282 5.25 28.59 24.61
CA VAL A 282 3.87 28.47 25.07
C VAL A 282 3.49 29.74 25.85
N ARG A 283 2.50 30.49 25.36
CA ARG A 283 2.00 31.67 26.07
C ARG A 283 1.27 31.25 27.36
N GLY A 284 1.51 31.97 28.46
CA GLY A 284 0.69 31.89 29.69
C GLY A 284 1.23 31.04 30.84
N PHE A 285 2.25 30.19 30.64
CA PHE A 285 2.74 29.31 31.72
C PHE A 285 4.26 29.38 31.99
N SER A 286 5.11 29.66 30.98
CA SER A 286 6.55 29.89 31.16
C SER A 286 7.21 30.45 29.90
N ASP A 287 8.38 31.10 30.03
CA ASP A 287 9.23 31.49 28.88
C ASP A 287 9.99 30.33 28.24
N LYS A 288 9.63 29.08 28.59
CA LYS A 288 10.26 27.88 28.09
C LYS A 288 9.97 27.70 26.60
N ARG A 289 11.03 27.44 25.83
CA ARG A 289 10.94 26.98 24.45
C ARG A 289 10.75 25.47 24.40
N LEU A 290 9.84 25.01 23.57
CA LEU A 290 9.57 23.60 23.32
C LEU A 290 9.87 23.26 21.87
N PRO A 291 10.39 22.05 21.57
CA PRO A 291 10.52 21.58 20.21
C PRO A 291 9.13 21.40 19.58
N ILE A 292 9.07 21.42 18.24
CA ILE A 292 7.84 21.08 17.54
C ILE A 292 7.39 19.67 17.95
N PRO A 293 6.10 19.47 18.29
CA PRO A 293 5.63 18.17 18.75
C PRO A 293 5.84 17.08 17.71
N GLN A 294 6.45 15.97 18.13
CA GLN A 294 6.78 14.86 17.23
C GLN A 294 5.54 14.26 16.54
N HIS A 295 4.36 14.31 17.16
CA HIS A 295 3.13 13.82 16.54
C HIS A 295 2.70 14.65 15.31
N ILE A 296 3.02 15.95 15.26
CA ILE A 296 2.74 16.79 14.08
C ILE A 296 3.67 16.38 12.93
N LEU A 297 4.96 16.23 13.21
CA LEU A 297 5.94 15.81 12.21
C LEU A 297 5.66 14.38 11.73
N ALA A 298 5.25 13.48 12.62
CA ALA A 298 4.88 12.11 12.28
C ALA A 298 3.70 12.07 11.28
N LYS A 299 2.70 12.93 11.46
CA LYS A 299 1.54 13.03 10.55
C LYS A 299 1.93 13.49 9.13
N LEU A 300 3.04 14.21 8.97
CA LEU A 300 3.57 14.58 7.65
C LEU A 300 4.24 13.40 6.93
N LEU A 301 4.64 12.37 7.69
CA LEU A 301 5.23 11.13 7.16
C LEU A 301 4.14 10.10 6.81
N THR A 302 2.99 10.17 7.49
CA THR A 302 1.80 9.35 7.23
C THR A 302 0.72 10.16 6.53
N TRP A 303 1.01 10.60 5.31
CA TRP A 303 0.21 11.61 4.61
C TRP A 303 -1.28 11.22 4.38
N HIS A 304 -1.64 9.94 4.35
CA HIS A 304 -3.04 9.50 4.32
C HIS A 304 -3.83 9.94 5.58
N GLU A 305 -3.13 10.18 6.68
CA GLU A 305 -3.67 10.75 7.92
C GLU A 305 -3.72 12.30 7.89
N MET A 306 -3.15 12.96 6.87
CA MET A 306 -3.16 14.43 6.76
C MET A 306 -4.57 15.01 6.68
N SER A 307 -5.50 14.26 6.10
CA SER A 307 -6.91 14.64 6.05
C SER A 307 -7.57 14.82 7.43
N PHE A 308 -6.90 14.40 8.52
CA PHE A 308 -7.33 14.55 9.91
C PHE A 308 -6.50 15.59 10.70
N ILE A 309 -5.55 16.32 10.07
CA ILE A 309 -4.73 17.32 10.76
C ILE A 309 -5.50 18.62 11.01
N ARG A 310 -6.61 18.87 10.31
CA ARG A 310 -7.41 20.11 10.46
C ARG A 310 -8.32 20.14 11.69
N GLU A 311 -8.05 19.31 12.71
CA GLU A 311 -8.74 19.42 13.98
C GLU A 311 -8.46 20.78 14.62
N LYS A 312 -9.47 21.37 15.27
CA LYS A 312 -9.37 22.68 15.92
C LYS A 312 -8.17 22.78 16.87
N SER A 313 -7.89 21.70 17.60
CA SER A 313 -6.73 21.58 18.49
C SER A 313 -5.39 21.75 17.77
N THR A 314 -5.28 21.23 16.54
CA THR A 314 -4.07 21.34 15.74
C THR A 314 -3.94 22.74 15.13
N GLN A 315 -5.05 23.36 14.73
CA GLN A 315 -5.06 24.77 14.28
C GLN A 315 -4.56 25.71 15.38
N GLU A 316 -5.10 25.60 16.59
CA GLU A 316 -4.71 26.41 17.75
C GLU A 316 -3.21 26.25 18.09
N LEU A 317 -2.69 25.02 17.97
CA LEU A 317 -1.28 24.74 18.15
C LEU A 317 -0.42 25.39 17.04
N LEU A 318 -0.82 25.28 15.78
CA LEU A 318 -0.11 25.88 14.65
C LEU A 318 -0.10 27.41 14.73
N ASP A 319 -1.21 28.04 15.14
CA ASP A 319 -1.30 29.48 15.39
C ASP A 319 -0.30 29.91 16.48
N THR A 320 -0.24 29.14 17.57
CA THR A 320 0.70 29.38 18.67
C THR A 320 2.15 29.25 18.21
N MET A 321 2.45 28.21 17.44
CA MET A 321 3.78 27.98 16.87
C MET A 321 4.16 29.12 15.91
N LEU A 322 3.27 29.54 15.02
CA LEU A 322 3.53 30.60 14.06
C LEU A 322 3.83 31.95 14.74
N ALA A 323 3.10 32.25 15.81
CA ALA A 323 3.30 33.48 16.58
C ALA A 323 4.67 33.52 17.31
N THR A 324 5.21 32.38 17.72
CA THR A 324 6.28 32.30 18.73
C THR A 324 7.52 31.51 18.34
N SER A 325 7.53 30.87 17.16
CA SER A 325 8.65 30.06 16.70
C SER A 325 9.92 30.89 16.44
N ASP A 326 11.09 30.27 16.62
CA ASP A 326 12.38 30.77 16.14
C ASP A 326 12.57 30.65 14.62
N ARG A 327 11.74 29.85 13.94
CA ARG A 327 11.79 29.56 12.50
C ARG A 327 10.43 29.82 11.86
N LYS A 328 10.03 31.09 11.84
CA LYS A 328 8.68 31.50 11.42
C LYS A 328 8.35 31.13 9.98
N ALA A 329 9.32 31.18 9.07
CA ALA A 329 9.09 30.84 7.66
C ALA A 329 8.74 29.36 7.48
N GLU A 330 9.45 28.48 8.18
CA GLU A 330 9.26 27.03 8.13
C GLU A 330 7.95 26.62 8.82
N ILE A 331 7.56 27.32 9.89
CA ILE A 331 6.24 27.13 10.50
C ILE A 331 5.12 27.71 9.63
N GLN A 332 5.34 28.82 8.92
CA GLN A 332 4.38 29.32 7.95
C GLN A 332 4.18 28.32 6.81
N ALA A 333 5.25 27.69 6.31
CA ALA A 333 5.17 26.64 5.31
C ALA A 333 4.36 25.43 5.83
N LEU A 334 4.57 25.02 7.09
CA LEU A 334 3.77 23.96 7.71
C LEU A 334 2.29 24.37 7.85
N TYR A 335 2.04 25.60 8.27
CA TYR A 335 0.70 26.16 8.39
C TYR A 335 -0.03 26.09 7.05
N ASP A 336 0.59 26.60 5.99
CA ASP A 336 0.03 26.64 4.63
C ASP A 336 -0.19 25.22 4.09
N LEU A 337 0.77 24.32 4.29
CA LEU A 337 0.65 22.92 3.88
C LEU A 337 -0.60 22.25 4.45
N VAL A 338 -0.91 22.53 5.73
CA VAL A 338 -2.04 21.93 6.43
C VAL A 338 -3.35 22.68 6.16
N MET A 339 -3.35 24.00 6.26
CA MET A 339 -4.56 24.82 6.15
C MET A 339 -5.07 24.90 4.71
N ASP A 340 -4.15 25.02 3.75
CA ASP A 340 -4.50 25.07 2.32
C ASP A 340 -4.61 23.66 1.73
N ASN A 341 -4.59 22.62 2.57
CA ASN A 341 -4.80 21.22 2.18
C ASN A 341 -3.83 20.74 1.08
N LEU A 342 -2.57 21.17 1.13
CA LEU A 342 -1.60 20.95 0.04
C LEU A 342 -0.87 19.61 0.11
N GLY A 343 -1.18 18.77 1.11
CA GLY A 343 -0.49 17.51 1.38
C GLY A 343 -0.45 16.54 0.20
N TYR A 344 -1.56 16.41 -0.53
CA TYR A 344 -1.61 15.54 -1.72
C TYR A 344 -0.65 16.03 -2.82
N ARG A 345 -0.62 17.36 -3.07
CA ARG A 345 0.23 17.96 -4.09
C ARG A 345 1.71 17.82 -3.76
N LEU A 346 2.09 18.05 -2.49
CA LEU A 346 3.46 17.86 -2.03
C LEU A 346 3.89 16.39 -2.16
N PHE A 347 3.03 15.46 -1.76
CA PHE A 347 3.34 14.03 -1.86
C PHE A 347 3.49 13.57 -3.32
N ARG A 348 2.67 14.10 -4.24
CA ARG A 348 2.85 13.87 -5.68
C ARG A 348 4.20 14.36 -6.20
N ALA A 349 4.71 15.48 -5.70
CA ALA A 349 6.04 15.97 -6.05
C ALA A 349 7.15 15.04 -5.51
N ILE A 350 6.98 14.54 -4.29
CA ILE A 350 7.90 13.55 -3.68
C ILE A 350 7.89 12.24 -4.46
N GLU A 351 6.70 11.68 -4.73
CA GLU A 351 6.53 10.45 -5.50
C GLU A 351 7.14 10.59 -6.90
N ALA A 352 6.93 11.72 -7.58
CA ALA A 352 7.52 12.00 -8.87
C ALA A 352 9.06 12.02 -8.82
N ALA A 353 9.65 12.63 -7.79
CA ALA A 353 11.10 12.62 -7.59
C ALA A 353 11.62 11.19 -7.34
N LYS A 354 10.95 10.40 -6.48
CA LYS A 354 11.27 8.99 -6.23
C LYS A 354 11.23 8.17 -7.53
N VAL A 355 10.18 8.32 -8.33
CA VAL A 355 10.03 7.60 -9.61
C VAL A 355 11.15 8.00 -10.59
N ARG A 356 11.52 9.29 -10.67
CA ARG A 356 12.68 9.73 -11.47
C ARG A 356 13.98 9.08 -10.98
N LEU A 357 14.18 8.99 -9.67
CA LEU A 357 15.33 8.29 -9.07
C LEU A 357 15.37 6.80 -9.40
N SER A 358 14.32 6.17 -9.95
CA SER A 358 14.46 4.81 -10.50
C SER A 358 15.27 4.76 -11.79
N ARG A 359 15.42 5.87 -12.51
CA ARG A 359 16.07 5.93 -13.84
C ARG A 359 17.25 6.90 -13.90
N GLU A 360 17.25 7.92 -13.05
CA GLU A 360 18.23 9.00 -13.01
C GLU A 360 18.98 9.00 -11.68
N ASP A 361 20.22 9.48 -11.66
CA ASP A 361 21.03 9.54 -10.44
C ASP A 361 20.72 10.76 -9.56
N VAL A 362 19.98 11.72 -10.10
CA VAL A 362 19.54 12.93 -9.41
C VAL A 362 18.11 13.22 -9.81
N ALA A 363 17.29 13.65 -8.85
CA ALA A 363 15.98 14.22 -9.08
C ALA A 363 15.77 15.42 -8.15
N THR A 364 14.81 16.27 -8.46
CA THR A 364 14.43 17.37 -7.58
C THR A 364 12.99 17.19 -7.08
N VAL A 365 12.73 17.53 -5.83
CA VAL A 365 11.36 17.76 -5.35
C VAL A 365 11.02 19.21 -5.62
N ASP A 366 10.25 19.43 -6.69
CA ASP A 366 9.75 20.73 -7.12
C ASP A 366 8.33 20.93 -6.61
N PHE A 367 8.11 21.97 -5.81
CA PHE A 367 6.80 22.27 -5.26
C PHE A 367 6.65 23.78 -5.01
N GLU A 368 5.72 24.40 -5.73
CA GLU A 368 5.41 25.83 -5.66
C GLU A 368 3.90 26.02 -5.47
N GLU A 369 3.47 26.21 -4.23
CA GLU A 369 2.07 26.43 -3.87
C GLU A 369 1.99 27.34 -2.66
N ALA A 370 0.99 28.21 -2.61
CA ALA A 370 0.85 29.23 -1.56
C ALA A 370 2.16 30.02 -1.36
N ARG A 371 2.79 29.93 -0.18
CA ARG A 371 4.11 30.54 0.13
C ARG A 371 5.24 29.50 0.22
N ILE A 372 4.96 28.25 -0.17
CA ILE A 372 5.92 27.17 -0.13
C ILE A 372 6.60 27.10 -1.49
N CYS A 373 7.91 27.35 -1.51
CA CYS A 373 8.76 27.25 -2.70
C CYS A 373 9.88 26.25 -2.39
N LEU A 374 9.81 25.07 -2.99
CA LEU A 374 10.77 23.99 -2.82
C LEU A 374 11.38 23.63 -4.17
N HIS A 375 12.70 23.63 -4.21
CA HIS A 375 13.53 23.05 -5.27
C HIS A 375 14.63 22.25 -4.57
N GLU A 376 14.26 21.09 -4.03
CA GLU A 376 15.13 20.31 -3.14
C GLU A 376 15.74 19.12 -3.91
N PRO A 377 17.03 19.17 -4.30
CA PRO A 377 17.67 18.09 -5.03
C PRO A 377 17.92 16.89 -4.12
N ILE A 378 17.77 15.70 -4.68
CA ILE A 378 18.07 14.42 -4.04
C ILE A 378 18.81 13.52 -5.04
N THR A 379 19.90 12.93 -4.58
CA THR A 379 20.65 11.94 -5.34
C THR A 379 20.15 10.53 -5.06
N ARG A 380 20.34 9.61 -6.01
CA ARG A 380 20.07 8.18 -5.82
C ARG A 380 20.84 7.62 -4.62
N ALA A 381 22.09 8.02 -4.44
CA ALA A 381 22.92 7.57 -3.32
C ALA A 381 22.37 8.02 -1.95
N GLU A 382 21.89 9.26 -1.85
CA GLU A 382 21.20 9.74 -0.64
C GLU A 382 19.91 8.94 -0.39
N PHE A 383 19.09 8.76 -1.43
CA PHE A 383 17.85 8.00 -1.32
C PHE A 383 18.07 6.54 -0.91
N ASP A 384 19.06 5.87 -1.49
CA ASP A 384 19.45 4.51 -1.11
C ASP A 384 19.91 4.45 0.36
N THR A 385 20.66 5.46 0.81
CA THR A 385 21.10 5.59 2.21
C THR A 385 19.91 5.76 3.16
N PHE A 386 18.98 6.67 2.84
CA PHE A 386 17.78 6.89 3.65
C PHE A 386 16.87 5.65 3.68
N SER A 387 16.85 4.88 2.59
CA SER A 387 16.03 3.69 2.45
C SER A 387 16.63 2.43 3.10
N GLN A 388 17.90 2.45 3.52
CA GLN A 388 18.60 1.27 4.03
C GLN A 388 17.86 0.55 5.18
N PRO A 389 17.29 1.23 6.19
CA PRO A 389 16.53 0.55 7.24
C PRO A 389 15.31 -0.21 6.72
N LEU A 390 14.66 0.30 5.66
CA LEU A 390 13.53 -0.38 5.02
C LEU A 390 14.01 -1.62 4.26
N LEU A 391 15.15 -1.52 3.58
CA LEU A 391 15.75 -2.66 2.87
C LEU A 391 16.18 -3.77 3.84
N ASP A 392 16.73 -3.41 5.00
CA ASP A 392 17.10 -4.38 6.05
C ASP A 392 15.87 -5.11 6.61
N GLU A 393 14.76 -4.39 6.83
CA GLU A 393 13.50 -4.98 7.29
C GLU A 393 12.88 -5.92 6.22
N LEU A 394 12.96 -5.54 4.94
CA LEU A 394 12.56 -6.38 3.80
C LEU A 394 13.41 -7.66 3.69
N ASP A 395 14.74 -7.55 3.84
CA ASP A 395 15.63 -8.71 3.80
C ASP A 395 15.38 -9.66 4.98
N ALA A 396 15.17 -9.11 6.18
CA ALA A 396 14.84 -9.89 7.36
C ALA A 396 13.51 -10.64 7.20
N CYS A 397 12.50 -9.99 6.62
CA CYS A 397 11.21 -10.62 6.31
C CYS A 397 11.38 -11.77 5.29
N THR A 398 12.15 -11.52 4.23
CA THR A 398 12.50 -12.53 3.21
C THR A 398 13.22 -13.71 3.84
N ALA A 399 14.28 -13.46 4.62
CA ALA A 399 15.03 -14.49 5.31
C ALA A 399 14.16 -15.31 6.28
N GLY A 400 13.24 -14.64 6.98
CA GLY A 400 12.29 -15.27 7.89
C GLY A 400 11.33 -16.22 7.19
N LEU A 401 10.86 -15.89 5.98
CA LEU A 401 10.07 -16.80 5.16
C LEU A 401 10.90 -18.01 4.74
N LEU A 402 12.09 -17.78 4.17
CA LEU A 402 12.91 -18.87 3.65
C LEU A 402 13.36 -19.84 4.76
N ALA A 403 13.69 -19.34 5.95
CA ALA A 403 14.12 -20.19 7.06
C ALA A 403 13.04 -21.18 7.55
N LYS A 404 11.75 -20.91 7.27
CA LYS A 404 10.64 -21.79 7.66
C LYS A 404 10.44 -22.98 6.72
N HIS A 405 11.07 -22.97 5.54
CA HIS A 405 10.81 -23.97 4.49
C HIS A 405 12.13 -24.57 3.98
N ALA A 406 12.34 -25.86 4.22
CA ALA A 406 13.61 -26.54 3.85
C ALA A 406 13.89 -26.54 2.34
N GLU A 407 12.84 -26.38 1.52
CA GLU A 407 12.84 -26.40 0.06
C GLU A 407 13.44 -25.13 -0.57
N THR A 408 13.80 -24.12 0.23
CA THR A 408 14.21 -22.80 -0.27
C THR A 408 15.62 -22.76 -0.85
N LYS A 409 16.37 -23.87 -0.75
CA LYS A 409 17.67 -24.01 -1.44
C LYS A 409 17.50 -24.17 -2.95
N ASP A 410 16.30 -24.54 -3.39
CA ASP A 410 15.97 -24.87 -4.77
C ASP A 410 15.04 -23.82 -5.42
N ILE A 411 15.06 -22.55 -4.97
CA ILE A 411 14.29 -21.49 -5.63
C ILE A 411 14.85 -21.26 -7.04
N ASP A 412 14.02 -21.53 -8.04
CA ASP A 412 14.34 -21.40 -9.46
C ASP A 412 14.26 -19.94 -9.93
N ALA A 413 13.30 -19.17 -9.40
CA ALA A 413 13.07 -17.79 -9.80
C ALA A 413 12.53 -16.92 -8.65
N VAL A 414 12.83 -15.63 -8.73
CA VAL A 414 12.22 -14.58 -7.91
C VAL A 414 11.51 -13.63 -8.85
N PHE A 415 10.21 -13.49 -8.64
CA PHE A 415 9.36 -12.64 -9.45
C PHE A 415 9.02 -11.37 -8.69
N LEU A 416 9.57 -10.24 -9.14
CA LEU A 416 9.30 -8.93 -8.54
C LEU A 416 8.16 -8.24 -9.30
N THR A 417 7.14 -7.79 -8.57
CA THR A 417 5.99 -7.04 -9.10
C THR A 417 5.65 -5.86 -8.19
N GLY A 418 4.77 -4.96 -8.64
CA GLY A 418 4.42 -3.74 -7.91
C GLY A 418 5.38 -2.59 -8.20
N GLY A 419 4.87 -1.34 -8.23
CA GLY A 419 5.64 -0.17 -8.68
C GLY A 419 6.93 0.07 -7.90
N SER A 420 6.95 -0.22 -6.60
CA SER A 420 8.13 0.00 -5.75
C SER A 420 9.25 -1.02 -6.02
N SER A 421 8.98 -2.12 -6.73
CA SER A 421 10.02 -3.03 -7.21
C SER A 421 10.96 -2.40 -8.25
N GLN A 422 10.54 -1.30 -8.88
CA GLN A 422 11.36 -0.53 -9.82
C GLN A 422 12.41 0.33 -9.13
N ILE A 423 12.42 0.40 -7.79
CA ILE A 423 13.49 1.06 -7.03
C ILE A 423 14.76 0.18 -7.16
N PRO A 424 15.88 0.69 -7.72
CA PRO A 424 17.02 -0.18 -8.00
C PRO A 424 17.64 -0.83 -6.77
N ALA A 425 17.65 -0.16 -5.61
CA ALA A 425 18.11 -0.77 -4.36
C ALA A 425 17.24 -1.96 -3.91
N VAL A 426 15.92 -1.92 -4.19
CA VAL A 426 15.00 -3.04 -3.93
C VAL A 426 15.35 -4.21 -4.84
N ARG A 427 15.51 -3.99 -6.15
CA ARG A 427 15.93 -5.06 -7.07
C ARG A 427 17.28 -5.66 -6.66
N GLN A 428 18.25 -4.81 -6.33
CA GLN A 428 19.60 -5.24 -5.94
C GLN A 428 19.62 -6.06 -4.65
N LEU A 429 18.66 -5.85 -3.74
CA LEU A 429 18.49 -6.72 -2.57
C LEU A 429 18.28 -8.19 -3.00
N TYR A 430 17.36 -8.44 -3.93
CA TYR A 430 17.04 -9.79 -4.39
C TYR A 430 18.12 -10.36 -5.31
N VAL A 431 18.75 -9.52 -6.16
CA VAL A 431 19.88 -9.95 -7.00
C VAL A 431 21.04 -10.45 -6.14
N ARG A 432 21.41 -9.70 -5.09
CA ARG A 432 22.48 -10.13 -4.16
C ARG A 432 22.17 -11.45 -3.47
N ARG A 433 20.88 -11.74 -3.23
CA ARG A 433 20.43 -12.93 -2.50
C ARG A 433 20.28 -14.17 -3.38
N PHE A 434 19.81 -13.99 -4.62
CA PHE A 434 19.39 -15.10 -5.48
C PHE A 434 20.13 -15.22 -6.81
N GLY A 435 20.95 -14.22 -7.18
CA GLY A 435 21.58 -14.14 -8.49
C GLY A 435 20.73 -13.38 -9.51
N GLU A 436 21.40 -12.68 -10.43
CA GLU A 436 20.77 -11.87 -11.47
C GLU A 436 19.89 -12.73 -12.40
N GLU A 437 20.30 -13.96 -12.68
CA GLU A 437 19.62 -14.89 -13.58
C GLU A 437 18.28 -15.40 -13.06
N ARG A 438 18.06 -15.34 -11.74
CA ARG A 438 16.82 -15.80 -11.10
C ARG A 438 15.83 -14.66 -10.89
N VAL A 439 16.28 -13.41 -10.90
CA VAL A 439 15.40 -12.25 -10.66
C VAL A 439 14.73 -11.84 -11.96
N ARG A 440 13.42 -12.05 -12.01
CA ARG A 440 12.56 -11.70 -13.13
C ARG A 440 11.65 -10.55 -12.72
N THR A 441 11.47 -9.58 -13.61
CA THR A 441 10.60 -8.41 -13.40
C THR A 441 9.49 -8.42 -14.44
N ALA A 442 8.25 -8.28 -14.00
CA ALA A 442 7.11 -8.12 -14.90
C ALA A 442 6.65 -6.66 -15.02
N ASP A 443 5.64 -6.43 -15.87
CA ASP A 443 4.90 -5.17 -15.84
C ASP A 443 4.28 -5.00 -14.44
N ALA A 444 4.89 -4.08 -13.69
CA ALA A 444 4.72 -3.91 -12.26
C ALA A 444 3.28 -3.57 -11.84
N PHE A 445 2.44 -3.12 -12.77
CA PHE A 445 1.13 -2.55 -12.46
C PHE A 445 -0.06 -3.36 -12.96
N THR A 446 0.14 -4.34 -13.85
CA THR A 446 -0.98 -5.05 -14.49
C THR A 446 -0.91 -6.57 -14.42
N SER A 447 0.20 -7.15 -13.94
CA SER A 447 0.40 -8.60 -13.85
C SER A 447 -0.64 -9.30 -12.97
N VAL A 448 -0.99 -8.70 -11.83
CA VAL A 448 -2.03 -9.19 -10.92
C VAL A 448 -3.38 -9.19 -11.62
N ALA A 449 -3.76 -8.07 -12.25
CA ALA A 449 -5.02 -7.96 -12.98
C ALA A 449 -5.11 -8.98 -14.12
N GLU A 450 -4.04 -9.15 -14.91
CA GLU A 450 -3.98 -10.19 -15.96
C GLU A 450 -4.26 -11.58 -15.39
N GLY A 451 -3.58 -11.96 -14.30
CA GLY A 451 -3.78 -13.26 -13.66
C GLY A 451 -5.19 -13.45 -13.11
N LEU A 452 -5.77 -12.41 -12.50
CA LEU A 452 -7.16 -12.41 -12.07
C LEU A 452 -8.12 -12.57 -13.26
N GLY A 453 -7.80 -11.93 -14.38
CA GLY A 453 -8.54 -12.03 -15.63
C GLY A 453 -8.59 -13.49 -16.09
N ARG A 454 -7.42 -14.12 -16.25
CA ARG A 454 -7.30 -15.55 -16.59
C ARG A 454 -8.06 -16.45 -15.62
N ALA A 455 -7.98 -16.16 -14.33
CA ALA A 455 -8.71 -16.90 -13.31
C ALA A 455 -10.23 -16.68 -13.35
N SER A 456 -10.75 -15.68 -14.08
CA SER A 456 -12.19 -15.45 -14.24
C SER A 456 -12.82 -16.26 -15.39
N ALA A 457 -12.01 -16.98 -16.17
CA ALA A 457 -12.50 -17.70 -17.36
C ALA A 457 -13.56 -18.76 -17.03
N HIS A 458 -13.47 -19.46 -15.91
CA HIS A 458 -14.48 -20.45 -15.50
C HIS A 458 -15.81 -19.84 -15.08
N LEU A 459 -15.89 -18.52 -14.87
CA LEU A 459 -17.14 -17.80 -14.59
C LEU A 459 -17.88 -17.41 -15.87
N SER A 460 -17.18 -17.43 -17.00
CA SER A 460 -17.69 -17.08 -18.34
C SER A 460 -17.95 -18.30 -19.22
N ALA A 461 -17.52 -19.49 -18.78
CA ALA A 461 -17.77 -20.79 -19.41
C ALA A 461 -19.06 -21.40 -18.87
#